data_AF-A0A8X8B956-F1
#
_entry.id   AF-A0A8X8B956-F1
#
_cell.length_a   1.000
_cell.length_b   1.000
_cell.length_c   1.000
_cell.angle_alpha   90.00
_cell.angle_beta   90.00
_cell.angle_gamma   90.00
#
_symmetry.space_group_name_H-M   'P 1'
#
loop_
_entity.id
_entity.type
_entity.pdbx_description
1 polymer ?
#
loop_
_entity_poly.entity_id
_entity_poly.type
_entity_poly.pdbx_seq_one_letter_code
_entity_poly.pdbx_strand_id
1 'polypeptide(L)'
;MSCLNSANDECLSLLPVYCFDPRDYGKSSSGFDKTGPFRAQFLIESVSELRKNLEARGSNLVVRVGKPEAVLVELAKEIGADAIYAHREVSHDEVKAEGKIENAMKEEGVEVNYFWGSTLYHLDDLPFKVEDLPSNYGAFKDKVQKLEIRKTIAALDQLKSLPSRGDVQLGDIPSLLDLGINPSARTSQEGKPTMVGGETEALNRLKSFAADCQARLTKGGNQKGGNNSVFGANFSCKISPWLAMGSISPRSMFDELKKTISTPSTPRNGSGDTGLNWLMYELQWRDFFRFITKKYSSAKTQVEAGPATACTGALA
;
A
#
# COMPACT_ATOMS: atom_id res chain seq x y z
N MET A 1 -5.94 7.40 4.32
CA MET A 1 -6.92 8.11 5.16
C MET A 1 -6.34 8.62 6.47
N SER A 2 -5.75 7.82 7.38
CA SER A 2 -5.22 8.35 8.67
C SER A 2 -4.30 9.57 8.52
N CYS A 3 -3.24 9.43 7.71
CA CYS A 3 -2.28 10.50 7.41
C CYS A 3 -2.96 11.76 6.86
N LEU A 4 -3.79 11.60 5.80
CA LEU A 4 -4.50 12.72 5.17
C LEU A 4 -5.48 13.41 6.13
N ASN A 5 -6.20 12.66 6.96
CA ASN A 5 -7.14 13.23 7.92
C ASN A 5 -6.40 14.02 9.01
N SER A 6 -5.33 13.48 9.58
CA SER A 6 -4.50 14.21 10.55
C SER A 6 -3.94 15.51 9.97
N ALA A 7 -3.36 15.45 8.76
CA ALA A 7 -2.85 16.64 8.09
C ALA A 7 -3.97 17.67 7.82
N ASN A 8 -5.14 17.20 7.36
CA ASN A 8 -6.29 18.06 7.12
C ASN A 8 -6.87 18.65 8.41
N ASP A 9 -6.80 17.97 9.54
CA ASP A 9 -7.35 18.48 10.80
C ASP A 9 -6.39 19.49 11.45
N GLU A 10 -5.09 19.21 11.42
CA GLU A 10 -4.05 19.95 12.13
C GLU A 10 -3.52 21.19 11.37
N CYS A 11 -3.51 21.18 10.03
CA CYS A 11 -2.88 22.25 9.24
C CYS A 11 -3.89 23.32 8.76
N LEU A 12 -3.47 24.56 8.49
CA LEU A 12 -4.36 25.60 7.92
C LEU A 12 -4.65 25.40 6.43
N SER A 13 -3.66 24.89 5.69
CA SER A 13 -3.74 24.57 4.27
C SER A 13 -2.96 23.28 4.01
N LEU A 14 -3.25 22.60 2.91
CA LEU A 14 -2.69 21.30 2.59
C LEU A 14 -2.13 21.32 1.16
N LEU A 15 -0.88 20.91 0.98
CA LEU A 15 -0.28 20.67 -0.33
C LEU A 15 -0.04 19.15 -0.53
N PRO A 16 -0.96 18.41 -1.18
CA PRO A 16 -0.68 17.04 -1.57
C PRO A 16 0.41 16.99 -2.64
N VAL A 17 1.43 16.16 -2.42
CA VAL A 17 2.57 16.01 -3.33
C VAL A 17 2.80 14.53 -3.66
N TYR A 18 3.09 14.24 -4.92
CA TYR A 18 3.61 12.94 -5.37
C TYR A 18 4.91 13.13 -6.16
N CYS A 19 5.96 12.41 -5.77
CA CYS A 19 7.26 12.43 -6.43
C CYS A 19 7.49 11.12 -7.18
N PHE A 20 7.63 11.19 -8.50
CA PHE A 20 8.19 10.09 -9.28
C PHE A 20 9.71 10.07 -9.06
N ASP A 21 10.17 9.17 -8.20
CA ASP A 21 11.59 9.06 -7.87
C ASP A 21 12.37 8.38 -9.01
N PRO A 22 13.38 9.05 -9.60
CA PRO A 22 14.20 8.44 -10.64
C PRO A 22 14.87 7.13 -10.23
N ARG A 23 15.07 6.90 -8.92
CA ARG A 23 15.67 5.67 -8.37
C ARG A 23 14.78 4.44 -8.52
N ASP A 24 13.50 4.59 -8.84
CA ASP A 24 12.54 3.50 -9.06
C ASP A 24 12.50 3.03 -10.52
N TYR A 25 13.17 3.76 -11.40
CA TYR A 25 13.21 3.52 -12.84
C TYR A 25 14.63 3.15 -13.28
N GLY A 26 14.75 2.61 -14.49
CA GLY A 26 16.02 2.08 -15.01
C GLY A 26 16.36 0.69 -14.47
N LYS A 27 17.64 0.32 -14.50
CA LYS A 27 18.11 -1.03 -14.16
C LYS A 27 18.43 -1.16 -12.66
N SER A 28 18.04 -2.30 -12.09
CA SER A 28 18.47 -2.76 -10.77
C SER A 28 19.91 -3.28 -10.82
N SER A 29 20.49 -3.56 -9.65
CA SER A 29 21.83 -4.17 -9.54
C SER A 29 21.95 -5.52 -10.27
N SER A 30 20.84 -6.23 -10.44
CA SER A 30 20.77 -7.50 -11.17
C SER A 30 20.53 -7.34 -12.68
N GLY A 31 20.51 -6.10 -13.21
CA GLY A 31 20.33 -5.81 -14.63
C GLY A 31 18.88 -5.85 -15.15
N PHE A 32 17.91 -6.17 -14.30
CA PHE A 32 16.47 -6.10 -14.63
C PHE A 32 15.91 -4.70 -14.41
N ASP A 33 14.86 -4.32 -15.14
CA ASP A 33 14.16 -3.06 -14.87
C ASP A 33 13.64 -3.04 -13.43
N LYS A 34 13.99 -2.00 -12.68
CA LYS A 34 13.45 -1.79 -11.33
C LYS A 34 11.94 -1.74 -11.39
N THR A 35 11.39 -0.93 -12.30
CA THR A 35 9.97 -0.85 -12.61
C THR A 35 9.72 -1.09 -14.08
N GLY A 36 9.08 -2.22 -14.39
CA GLY A 36 8.66 -2.54 -15.75
C GLY A 36 7.45 -1.73 -16.22
N PRO A 37 7.18 -1.73 -17.54
CA PRO A 37 6.18 -0.86 -18.19
C PRO A 37 4.75 -1.07 -17.69
N PHE A 38 4.37 -2.29 -17.32
CA PHE A 38 3.03 -2.58 -16.80
C PHE A 38 2.78 -1.92 -15.44
N ARG A 39 3.77 -1.98 -14.54
CA ARG A 39 3.65 -1.38 -13.21
C ARG A 39 3.77 0.13 -13.27
N ALA A 40 4.69 0.66 -14.09
CA ALA A 40 4.82 2.11 -14.28
C ALA A 40 3.54 2.72 -14.84
N GLN A 41 2.91 2.08 -15.83
CA GLN A 41 1.62 2.54 -16.36
C GLN A 41 0.55 2.54 -15.26
N PHE A 42 0.41 1.44 -14.54
CA PHE A 42 -0.58 1.32 -13.47
C PHE A 42 -0.39 2.40 -12.39
N LEU A 43 0.87 2.75 -12.10
CA LEU A 43 1.21 3.83 -11.17
C LEU A 43 0.83 5.21 -11.72
N ILE A 44 1.16 5.51 -12.99
CA ILE A 44 0.76 6.74 -13.67
C ILE A 44 -0.77 6.91 -13.63
N GLU A 45 -1.52 5.84 -13.94
CA GLU A 45 -2.98 5.83 -13.90
C GLU A 45 -3.50 6.08 -12.47
N SER A 46 -2.90 5.44 -11.47
CA SER A 46 -3.26 5.61 -10.05
C SER A 46 -3.00 7.04 -9.56
N VAL A 47 -1.88 7.64 -9.94
CA VAL A 47 -1.54 9.03 -9.59
C VAL A 47 -2.45 10.02 -10.31
N SER A 48 -2.78 9.75 -11.57
CA SER A 48 -3.74 10.56 -12.34
C SER A 48 -5.13 10.55 -11.73
N GLU A 49 -5.59 9.40 -11.27
CA GLU A 49 -6.88 9.31 -10.61
C GLU A 49 -6.86 9.91 -9.20
N LEU A 50 -5.76 9.77 -8.45
CA LEU A 50 -5.57 10.45 -7.17
C LEU A 50 -5.70 11.97 -7.33
N ARG A 51 -5.08 12.56 -8.36
CA ARG A 51 -5.22 14.00 -8.67
C ARG A 51 -6.68 14.37 -8.87
N LYS A 52 -7.40 13.64 -9.73
CA LYS A 52 -8.84 13.90 -10.00
C LYS A 52 -9.69 13.80 -8.74
N ASN A 53 -9.43 12.80 -7.89
CA ASN A 53 -10.16 12.61 -6.63
C ASN A 53 -9.90 13.73 -5.62
N LEU A 54 -8.67 14.28 -5.60
CA LEU A 54 -8.33 15.43 -4.76
C LEU A 54 -8.95 16.74 -5.29
N GLU A 55 -8.96 16.93 -6.61
CA GLU A 55 -9.63 18.05 -7.29
C GLU A 55 -11.13 18.08 -6.98
N ALA A 56 -11.80 16.93 -7.07
CA ALA A 56 -13.21 16.79 -6.73
C ALA A 56 -13.54 17.15 -5.26
N ARG A 57 -12.53 17.18 -4.39
CA ARG A 57 -12.65 17.51 -2.95
C ARG A 57 -12.12 18.91 -2.61
N GLY A 58 -11.87 19.76 -3.62
CA GLY A 58 -11.43 21.16 -3.42
C GLY A 58 -9.93 21.34 -3.19
N SER A 59 -9.11 20.31 -3.47
CA SER A 59 -7.64 20.38 -3.42
C SER A 59 -7.04 20.11 -4.80
N ASN A 60 -5.77 19.69 -4.87
CA ASN A 60 -5.12 19.18 -6.08
C ASN A 60 -3.91 18.32 -5.69
N LEU A 61 -3.19 17.74 -6.67
CA LEU A 61 -1.95 16.99 -6.48
C LEU A 61 -0.80 17.61 -7.26
N VAL A 62 0.18 18.16 -6.53
CA VAL A 62 1.45 18.56 -7.09
C VAL A 62 2.26 17.32 -7.45
N VAL A 63 2.71 17.24 -8.69
CA VAL A 63 3.54 16.14 -9.20
C VAL A 63 4.89 16.67 -9.62
N ARG A 64 5.93 15.93 -9.24
CA ARG A 64 7.33 16.20 -9.60
C ARG A 64 8.02 14.91 -9.98
N VAL A 65 9.04 15.01 -10.83
CA VAL A 65 10.00 13.94 -11.11
C VAL A 65 11.32 14.34 -10.46
N GLY A 66 11.77 13.58 -9.47
CA GLY A 66 12.95 13.94 -8.69
C GLY A 66 13.08 13.16 -7.40
N LYS A 67 14.23 13.30 -6.74
CA LYS A 67 14.46 12.68 -5.44
C LYS A 67 13.56 13.36 -4.40
N PRO A 68 12.71 12.63 -3.67
CA PRO A 68 11.80 13.19 -2.67
C PRO A 68 12.52 14.10 -1.66
N GLU A 69 13.70 13.71 -1.18
CA GLU A 69 14.47 14.49 -0.21
C GLU A 69 14.90 15.89 -0.71
N ALA A 70 15.02 16.09 -2.03
CA ALA A 70 15.34 17.39 -2.61
C ALA A 70 14.07 18.17 -2.98
N VAL A 71 13.13 17.50 -3.65
CA VAL A 71 11.87 18.10 -4.11
C VAL A 71 11.05 18.64 -2.92
N LEU A 72 10.97 17.87 -1.84
CA LEU A 72 10.20 18.28 -0.67
C LEU A 72 10.83 19.49 0.03
N VAL A 73 12.17 19.64 0.01
CA VAL A 73 12.84 20.81 0.60
C VAL A 73 12.51 22.07 -0.20
N GLU A 74 12.55 21.98 -1.53
CA GLU A 74 12.18 23.09 -2.41
C GLU A 74 10.74 23.53 -2.17
N LEU A 75 9.80 22.57 -2.19
CA LEU A 75 8.39 22.86 -1.95
C LEU A 75 8.13 23.42 -0.55
N ALA A 76 8.76 22.83 0.49
CA ALA A 76 8.59 23.30 1.87
C ALA A 76 9.05 24.75 2.03
N LYS A 77 10.16 25.15 1.41
CA LYS A 77 10.63 26.55 1.38
C LYS A 77 9.69 27.47 0.62
N GLU A 78 9.21 27.02 -0.53
CA GLU A 78 8.34 27.78 -1.43
C GLU A 78 7.02 28.15 -0.75
N ILE A 79 6.40 27.20 -0.06
CA ILE A 79 5.11 27.42 0.63
C ILE A 79 5.26 27.83 2.10
N GLY A 80 6.44 27.68 2.68
CA GLY A 80 6.66 27.84 4.13
C GLY A 80 5.94 26.76 4.94
N ALA A 81 6.16 25.49 4.61
CA ALA A 81 5.53 24.36 5.29
C ALA A 81 6.09 24.17 6.70
N ASP A 82 5.23 23.92 7.68
CA ASP A 82 5.64 23.61 9.06
C ASP A 82 5.88 22.10 9.27
N ALA A 83 5.18 21.26 8.51
CA ALA A 83 5.21 19.81 8.68
C ALA A 83 4.95 19.03 7.38
N ILE A 84 5.47 17.80 7.32
CA ILE A 84 5.21 16.79 6.31
C ILE A 84 4.50 15.60 6.95
N TYR A 85 3.44 15.12 6.30
CA TYR A 85 2.69 13.96 6.74
C TYR A 85 2.84 12.83 5.72
N ALA A 86 3.30 11.66 6.14
CA ALA A 86 3.52 10.51 5.26
C ALA A 86 3.18 9.18 5.94
N HIS A 87 2.91 8.13 5.16
CA HIS A 87 2.85 6.77 5.70
C HIS A 87 4.26 6.18 5.79
N ARG A 88 4.51 5.43 6.86
CA ARG A 88 5.78 4.75 7.12
C ARG A 88 5.89 3.43 6.35
N GLU A 89 7.01 3.28 5.67
CA GLU A 89 7.43 2.06 5.00
C GLU A 89 8.37 1.22 5.87
N VAL A 90 8.67 0.01 5.39
CA VAL A 90 9.44 -1.00 6.18
C VAL A 90 10.59 -1.60 5.41
N SER A 91 10.60 -1.41 4.09
CA SER A 91 11.61 -1.96 3.19
C SER A 91 12.87 -1.10 3.20
N HIS A 92 14.02 -1.71 2.92
CA HIS A 92 15.34 -1.08 3.09
C HIS A 92 15.50 0.24 2.33
N ASP A 93 15.10 0.29 1.05
CA ASP A 93 15.32 1.46 0.21
C ASP A 93 14.39 2.61 0.62
N GLU A 94 13.15 2.30 0.96
CA GLU A 94 12.15 3.26 1.44
C GLU A 94 12.53 3.80 2.82
N VAL A 95 12.94 2.97 3.77
CA VAL A 95 13.41 3.42 5.10
C VAL A 95 14.65 4.32 4.97
N LYS A 96 15.55 4.00 4.04
CA LYS A 96 16.71 4.85 3.75
C LYS A 96 16.30 6.19 3.12
N ALA A 97 15.28 6.20 2.26
CA ALA A 97 14.73 7.43 1.69
C ALA A 97 14.03 8.28 2.76
N GLU A 98 13.24 7.67 3.65
CA GLU A 98 12.63 8.33 4.81
C GLU A 98 13.69 9.02 5.68
N GLY A 99 14.77 8.32 6.05
CA GLY A 99 15.85 8.92 6.84
C GLY A 99 16.56 10.09 6.14
N LYS A 100 16.63 10.10 4.80
CA LYS A 100 17.14 11.27 4.06
C LYS A 100 16.18 12.44 4.10
N ILE A 101 14.87 12.18 3.98
CA ILE A 101 13.83 13.21 4.09
C ILE A 101 13.85 13.80 5.51
N GLU A 102 13.87 12.97 6.55
CA GLU A 102 13.95 13.41 7.95
C GLU A 102 15.18 14.32 8.19
N ASN A 103 16.36 13.91 7.69
CA ASN A 103 17.57 14.73 7.83
C ASN A 103 17.46 16.06 7.08
N ALA A 104 16.98 16.04 5.84
CA ALA A 104 16.84 17.25 5.03
C ALA A 104 15.80 18.22 5.62
N MET A 105 14.67 17.72 6.12
CA MET A 105 13.63 18.54 6.75
C MET A 105 14.07 19.12 8.10
N LYS A 106 14.88 18.38 8.85
CA LYS A 106 15.44 18.86 10.12
C LYS A 106 16.32 20.10 9.93
N GLU A 107 17.08 20.17 8.85
CA GLU A 107 17.89 21.36 8.51
C GLU A 107 17.01 22.58 8.21
N GLU A 108 15.80 22.36 7.70
CA GLU A 108 14.81 23.40 7.39
C GLU A 108 13.85 23.71 8.55
N GLY A 109 13.96 23.00 9.68
CA GLY A 109 13.06 23.16 10.82
C GLY A 109 11.63 22.66 10.58
N VAL A 110 11.44 21.77 9.60
CA VAL A 110 10.12 21.21 9.22
C VAL A 110 9.92 19.86 9.93
N GLU A 111 8.78 19.68 10.60
CA GLU A 111 8.46 18.42 11.26
C GLU A 111 8.09 17.32 10.25
N VAL A 112 8.46 16.07 10.51
CA VAL A 112 8.06 14.93 9.67
C VAL A 112 7.26 13.92 10.50
N ASN A 113 5.97 13.81 10.19
CA ASN A 113 4.99 13.00 10.90
C ASN A 113 4.67 11.73 10.10
N TYR A 114 5.11 10.58 10.63
CA TYR A 114 4.92 9.27 10.02
C TYR A 114 3.76 8.49 10.64
N PHE A 115 2.88 7.97 9.78
CA PHE A 115 1.71 7.20 10.16
C PHE A 115 1.85 5.74 9.75
N TRP A 116 1.33 4.82 10.56
CA TRP A 116 1.18 3.43 10.16
C TRP A 116 -0.21 3.20 9.54
N GLY A 117 -0.28 2.61 8.35
CA GLY A 117 -1.57 2.48 7.65
C GLY A 117 -1.68 1.35 6.63
N SER A 118 -0.58 0.65 6.34
CA SER A 118 -0.52 -0.32 5.26
C SER A 118 -1.12 -1.68 5.60
N THR A 119 -1.31 -2.03 6.88
CA THR A 119 -1.71 -3.37 7.35
C THR A 119 -3.17 -3.43 7.82
N LEU A 120 -3.71 -4.65 7.91
CA LEU A 120 -5.04 -4.93 8.45
C LEU A 120 -5.05 -4.71 9.97
N TYR A 121 -4.15 -5.40 10.69
CA TYR A 121 -3.90 -5.16 12.11
C TYR A 121 -2.94 -3.98 12.26
N HIS A 122 -3.26 -3.04 13.14
CA HIS A 122 -2.35 -1.93 13.40
C HIS A 122 -1.12 -2.43 14.16
N LEU A 123 0.05 -1.84 13.89
CA LEU A 123 1.30 -2.21 14.55
C LEU A 123 1.18 -2.12 16.09
N ASP A 124 0.58 -1.03 16.58
CA ASP A 124 0.41 -0.78 18.01
C ASP A 124 -0.63 -1.69 18.70
N ASP A 125 -1.45 -2.41 17.94
CA ASP A 125 -2.44 -3.34 18.49
C ASP A 125 -1.86 -4.76 18.65
N LEU A 126 -0.63 -4.99 18.19
CA LEU A 126 0.01 -6.29 18.32
C LEU A 126 0.28 -6.61 19.80
N PRO A 127 0.02 -7.85 20.27
CA PRO A 127 0.21 -8.23 21.67
C PRO A 127 1.68 -8.53 22.02
N PHE A 128 2.60 -8.02 21.21
CA PHE A 128 4.04 -8.20 21.33
C PHE A 128 4.74 -7.09 20.55
N LYS A 129 6.00 -6.82 20.92
CA LYS A 129 6.83 -5.89 20.16
C LYS A 129 7.32 -6.54 18.87
N VAL A 130 7.73 -5.72 17.90
CA VAL A 130 8.17 -6.21 16.57
C VAL A 130 9.38 -7.16 16.69
N GLU A 131 10.25 -6.95 17.67
CA GLU A 131 11.41 -7.80 17.94
C GLU A 131 10.99 -9.23 18.30
N ASP A 132 9.86 -9.37 18.99
CA ASP A 132 9.26 -10.63 19.44
C ASP A 132 8.30 -11.26 18.41
N LEU A 133 8.22 -10.69 17.20
CA LEU A 133 7.42 -11.24 16.12
C LEU A 133 7.88 -12.67 15.80
N PRO A 134 6.97 -13.66 15.79
CA PRO A 134 7.31 -15.03 15.42
C PRO A 134 7.88 -15.13 14.00
N SER A 135 8.85 -16.02 13.78
CA SER A 135 9.49 -16.22 12.48
C SER A 135 8.66 -17.09 11.52
N ASN A 136 7.63 -17.78 12.01
CA ASN A 136 6.70 -18.57 11.20
C ASN A 136 5.27 -18.02 11.31
N TYR A 137 4.52 -18.19 10.22
CA TYR A 137 3.17 -17.65 10.10
C TYR A 137 2.20 -18.27 11.11
N GLY A 138 2.29 -19.57 11.40
CA GLY A 138 1.37 -20.25 12.32
C GLY A 138 1.39 -19.62 13.71
N ALA A 139 2.58 -19.44 14.28
CA ALA A 139 2.76 -18.79 15.58
C ALA A 139 2.35 -17.31 15.57
N PHE A 140 2.55 -16.59 14.46
CA PHE A 140 2.05 -15.22 14.31
C PHE A 140 0.51 -15.19 14.34
N LYS A 141 -0.12 -16.03 13.50
CA LYS A 141 -1.59 -16.15 13.41
C LYS A 141 -2.19 -16.46 14.78
N ASP A 142 -1.62 -17.40 15.52
CA ASP A 142 -2.14 -17.81 16.83
C ASP A 142 -2.21 -16.65 17.82
N LYS A 143 -1.24 -15.72 17.75
CA LYS A 143 -1.20 -14.53 18.59
C LYS A 143 -2.14 -13.42 18.12
N VAL A 144 -2.38 -13.25 16.82
CA VAL A 144 -3.17 -12.13 16.28
C VAL A 144 -4.62 -12.45 15.96
N GLN A 145 -5.00 -13.73 15.86
CA GLN A 145 -6.35 -14.15 15.42
C GLN A 145 -7.51 -13.63 16.30
N LYS A 146 -7.23 -13.23 17.55
CA LYS A 146 -8.21 -12.67 18.49
C LYS A 146 -8.25 -11.14 18.52
N LEU A 147 -7.36 -10.48 17.79
CA LEU A 147 -7.32 -9.03 17.75
C LEU A 147 -8.52 -8.47 16.99
N GLU A 148 -9.04 -7.36 17.49
CA GLU A 148 -10.04 -6.60 16.77
C GLU A 148 -9.38 -5.78 15.66
N ILE A 149 -10.03 -5.77 14.49
CA ILE A 149 -9.59 -4.96 13.37
C ILE A 149 -10.17 -3.56 13.57
N ARG A 150 -9.29 -2.54 13.58
CA ARG A 150 -9.72 -1.14 13.66
C ARG A 150 -10.69 -0.81 12.52
N LYS A 151 -11.71 0.00 12.83
CA LYS A 151 -12.67 0.49 11.84
C LYS A 151 -11.98 1.25 10.71
N THR A 152 -12.56 1.18 9.52
CA THR A 152 -12.18 2.08 8.43
C THR A 152 -12.37 3.54 8.81
N ILE A 153 -11.48 4.37 8.31
CA ILE A 153 -11.56 5.83 8.44
C ILE A 153 -12.25 6.34 7.17
N ALA A 154 -13.31 7.13 7.35
CA ALA A 154 -14.04 7.72 6.24
C ALA A 154 -13.14 8.68 5.44
N ALA A 155 -13.34 8.70 4.12
CA ALA A 155 -12.76 9.73 3.28
C ALA A 155 -13.38 11.09 3.63
N LEU A 156 -12.57 12.15 3.55
CA LEU A 156 -13.05 13.51 3.73
C LEU A 156 -13.83 13.94 2.48
N ASP A 157 -15.01 14.56 2.68
CA ASP A 157 -15.83 15.09 1.59
C ASP A 157 -15.20 16.36 0.97
N GLN A 158 -14.53 17.15 1.79
CA GLN A 158 -13.78 18.33 1.40
C GLN A 158 -12.43 18.37 2.09
N LEU A 159 -11.41 18.81 1.37
CA LEU A 159 -10.08 19.05 1.88
C LEU A 159 -9.83 20.54 2.07
N LYS A 160 -8.93 20.87 2.99
CA LYS A 160 -8.40 22.23 3.10
C LYS A 160 -7.74 22.63 1.78
N SER A 161 -7.85 23.92 1.46
CA SER A 161 -7.34 24.49 0.23
C SER A 161 -5.82 24.36 0.13
N LEU A 162 -5.31 24.46 -1.10
CA LEU A 162 -3.89 24.61 -1.35
C LEU A 162 -3.35 25.88 -0.65
N PRO A 163 -2.08 25.90 -0.24
CA PRO A 163 -1.44 27.11 0.26
C PRO A 163 -1.51 28.24 -0.77
N SER A 164 -1.83 29.46 -0.33
CA SER A 164 -1.83 30.65 -1.20
C SER A 164 -0.43 31.19 -1.46
N ARG A 165 0.56 30.76 -0.68
CA ARG A 165 1.97 31.15 -0.80
C ARG A 165 2.69 30.23 -1.79
N GLY A 166 3.57 30.82 -2.60
CA GLY A 166 4.49 30.08 -3.47
C GLY A 166 4.09 30.01 -4.94
N ASP A 167 2.81 30.19 -5.28
CA ASP A 167 2.28 30.01 -6.65
C ASP A 167 2.74 28.67 -7.28
N VAL A 168 2.65 27.61 -6.46
CA VAL A 168 3.21 26.30 -6.77
C VAL A 168 2.54 25.72 -8.02
N GLN A 169 3.34 25.49 -9.04
CA GLN A 169 2.87 24.84 -10.26
C GLN A 169 2.50 23.38 -9.99
N LEU A 170 1.35 22.92 -10.46
CA LEU A 170 0.87 21.56 -10.23
C LEU A 170 1.80 20.50 -10.85
N GLY A 171 2.44 20.82 -11.96
CA GLY A 171 3.32 19.90 -12.70
C GLY A 171 2.55 18.81 -13.45
N ASP A 172 3.12 18.38 -14.56
CA ASP A 172 2.52 17.32 -15.38
C ASP A 172 2.80 15.93 -14.81
N ILE A 173 1.87 15.01 -15.07
CA ILE A 173 2.09 13.60 -14.75
C ILE A 173 2.96 13.01 -15.87
N PRO A 174 4.12 12.40 -15.55
CA PRO A 174 5.03 11.90 -16.56
C PRO A 174 4.42 10.75 -17.34
N SER A 175 4.75 10.68 -18.63
CA SER A 175 4.54 9.51 -19.47
C SER A 175 5.57 8.42 -19.17
N LEU A 176 5.37 7.21 -19.72
CA LEU A 176 6.38 6.16 -19.65
C LEU A 176 7.73 6.61 -20.25
N LEU A 177 7.71 7.41 -21.31
CA LEU A 177 8.93 7.91 -21.96
C LEU A 177 9.69 8.89 -21.05
N ASP A 178 8.98 9.75 -20.33
CA ASP A 178 9.58 10.68 -19.36
C ASP A 178 10.26 9.93 -18.21
N LEU A 179 9.78 8.72 -17.90
CA LEU A 179 10.38 7.81 -16.91
C LEU A 179 11.46 6.88 -17.51
N GLY A 180 11.82 7.05 -18.78
CA GLY A 180 12.83 6.25 -19.47
C GLY A 180 12.38 4.82 -19.81
N ILE A 181 11.07 4.58 -19.89
CA ILE A 181 10.48 3.27 -20.18
C ILE A 181 9.90 3.25 -21.59
N ASN A 182 10.26 2.23 -22.37
CA ASN A 182 9.71 2.03 -23.71
C ASN A 182 8.25 1.53 -23.67
N PRO A 183 7.26 2.29 -24.19
CA PRO A 183 5.84 1.90 -24.19
C PRO A 183 5.55 0.64 -25.01
N SER A 184 6.32 0.41 -26.09
CA SER A 184 6.09 -0.70 -27.03
C SER A 184 6.31 -2.09 -26.41
N ALA A 185 6.97 -2.16 -25.24
CA ALA A 185 7.09 -3.38 -24.46
C ALA A 185 5.73 -3.89 -23.90
N ARG A 186 4.67 -3.08 -23.94
CA ARG A 186 3.29 -3.50 -23.59
C ARG A 186 2.54 -4.13 -24.76
N THR A 187 2.91 -3.81 -25.99
CA THR A 187 2.18 -4.20 -27.21
C THR A 187 2.29 -5.70 -27.51
N SER A 188 3.25 -6.42 -26.91
CA SER A 188 3.42 -7.87 -27.09
C SER A 188 2.34 -8.74 -26.41
N GLN A 189 1.36 -8.14 -25.70
CA GLN A 189 0.22 -8.82 -25.08
C GLN A 189 -1.13 -8.39 -25.65
N GLU A 190 -1.24 -8.28 -26.98
CA GLU A 190 -2.52 -8.11 -27.66
C GLU A 190 -3.53 -9.19 -27.18
N GLY A 191 -4.67 -8.75 -26.64
CA GLY A 191 -5.81 -9.60 -26.28
C GLY A 191 -6.04 -9.88 -24.79
N LYS A 192 -5.14 -9.50 -23.86
CA LYS A 192 -5.42 -9.58 -22.41
C LYS A 192 -5.92 -8.23 -21.87
N PRO A 193 -6.97 -8.19 -21.03
CA PRO A 193 -7.40 -6.95 -20.40
C PRO A 193 -6.26 -6.40 -19.54
N THR A 194 -5.81 -5.19 -19.83
CA THR A 194 -4.88 -4.46 -18.96
C THR A 194 -5.60 -3.99 -17.71
N MET A 195 -5.02 -4.28 -16.53
CA MET A 195 -5.48 -3.73 -15.27
C MET A 195 -5.23 -2.22 -15.26
N VAL A 196 -6.24 -1.45 -14.86
CA VAL A 196 -6.19 0.01 -14.80
C VAL A 196 -5.93 0.46 -13.37
N GLY A 197 -4.98 1.38 -13.19
CA GLY A 197 -4.65 1.96 -11.89
C GLY A 197 -5.75 2.89 -11.34
N GLY A 198 -5.81 3.04 -10.02
CA GLY A 198 -6.76 3.95 -9.35
C GLY A 198 -7.64 3.32 -8.28
N GLU A 199 -8.04 4.13 -7.30
CA GLU A 199 -8.99 3.82 -6.22
C GLU A 199 -10.38 3.42 -6.76
N THR A 200 -10.91 4.10 -7.77
CA THR A 200 -12.24 3.78 -8.34
C THR A 200 -12.26 2.38 -8.91
N GLU A 201 -11.25 2.03 -9.70
CA GLU A 201 -11.13 0.69 -10.27
C GLU A 201 -10.90 -0.37 -9.18
N ALA A 202 -10.14 -0.04 -8.13
CA ALA A 202 -9.99 -0.92 -6.97
C ALA A 202 -11.35 -1.20 -6.28
N LEU A 203 -12.15 -0.16 -6.05
CA LEU A 203 -13.46 -0.25 -5.42
C LEU A 203 -14.47 -0.99 -6.29
N ASN A 204 -14.49 -0.72 -7.60
CA ASN A 204 -15.32 -1.45 -8.56
C ASN A 204 -14.97 -2.93 -8.56
N ARG A 205 -13.67 -3.26 -8.64
CA ARG A 205 -13.19 -4.64 -8.61
C ARG A 205 -13.59 -5.35 -7.32
N LEU A 206 -13.47 -4.67 -6.18
CA LEU A 206 -13.88 -5.21 -4.88
C LEU A 206 -15.38 -5.47 -4.81
N LYS A 207 -16.21 -4.52 -5.26
CA LYS A 207 -17.67 -4.68 -5.31
C LYS A 207 -18.09 -5.84 -6.19
N SER A 208 -17.52 -5.97 -7.40
CA SER A 208 -17.77 -7.11 -8.29
C SER A 208 -17.38 -8.43 -7.63
N PHE A 209 -16.22 -8.49 -6.99
CA PHE A 209 -15.78 -9.69 -6.28
C PHE A 209 -16.68 -10.04 -5.09
N ALA A 210 -17.14 -9.05 -4.33
CA ALA A 210 -18.08 -9.25 -3.23
C ALA A 210 -19.42 -9.81 -3.71
N ALA A 211 -19.95 -9.29 -4.83
CA ALA A 211 -21.14 -9.82 -5.47
C ALA A 211 -20.95 -11.26 -5.96
N ASP A 212 -19.80 -11.58 -6.55
CA ASP A 212 -19.45 -12.95 -6.98
C ASP A 212 -19.39 -13.91 -5.78
N CYS A 213 -18.81 -13.48 -4.65
CA CYS A 213 -18.81 -14.24 -3.40
C CYS A 213 -20.23 -14.54 -2.94
N GLN A 214 -21.09 -13.53 -2.89
CA GLN A 214 -22.49 -13.69 -2.47
C GLN A 214 -23.24 -14.65 -3.40
N ALA A 215 -23.08 -14.51 -4.72
CA ALA A 215 -23.72 -15.38 -5.71
C ALA A 215 -23.27 -16.85 -5.61
N ARG A 216 -22.02 -17.11 -5.23
CA ARG A 216 -21.52 -18.47 -4.99
C ARG A 216 -22.05 -19.07 -3.69
N LEU A 217 -22.17 -18.26 -2.64
CA LEU A 217 -22.73 -18.70 -1.36
C LEU A 217 -24.21 -19.07 -1.47
N THR A 218 -24.98 -18.34 -2.29
CA THR A 218 -26.40 -18.64 -2.57
C THR A 218 -26.56 -19.88 -3.45
N LYS A 219 -25.73 -20.05 -4.49
CA LYS A 219 -25.76 -21.24 -5.38
C LYS A 219 -25.23 -22.51 -4.71
N GLY A 220 -24.19 -22.40 -3.88
CA GLY A 220 -23.56 -23.53 -3.18
C GLY A 220 -24.38 -24.09 -2.02
N GLY A 221 -25.44 -23.40 -1.57
CA GLY A 221 -26.37 -23.89 -0.55
C GLY A 221 -27.17 -25.14 -0.96
N ASN A 222 -27.18 -25.49 -2.25
CA ASN A 222 -27.89 -26.68 -2.77
C ASN A 222 -26.99 -27.91 -2.96
N GLN A 223 -25.68 -27.84 -2.73
CA GLN A 223 -24.80 -29.02 -2.81
C GLN A 223 -24.59 -29.64 -1.42
N LYS A 224 -25.54 -30.49 -1.01
CA LYS A 224 -25.35 -31.45 0.08
C LYS A 224 -24.35 -32.52 -0.37
N GLY A 225 -23.07 -32.30 -0.15
CA GLY A 225 -22.07 -33.36 -0.25
C GLY A 225 -20.74 -32.90 -0.84
N GLY A 226 -19.72 -32.80 0.03
CA GLY A 226 -18.33 -32.64 -0.35
C GLY A 226 -17.65 -31.50 0.42
N ASN A 227 -16.61 -31.84 1.19
CA ASN A 227 -15.69 -30.93 1.89
C ASN A 227 -14.85 -30.03 0.94
N ASN A 228 -15.36 -29.67 -0.23
CA ASN A 228 -14.70 -28.72 -1.12
C ASN A 228 -15.08 -27.30 -0.70
N SER A 229 -14.09 -26.51 -0.28
CA SER A 229 -14.25 -25.07 -0.09
C SER A 229 -14.92 -24.46 -1.33
N VAL A 230 -15.97 -23.66 -1.10
CA VAL A 230 -16.68 -22.88 -2.16
C VAL A 230 -15.71 -21.97 -2.93
N PHE A 231 -14.56 -21.69 -2.31
CA PHE A 231 -13.48 -20.87 -2.82
C PHE A 231 -12.24 -21.74 -3.05
N GLY A 232 -12.21 -22.43 -4.19
CA GLY A 232 -11.04 -23.23 -4.59
C GLY A 232 -9.81 -22.38 -4.91
N ALA A 233 -8.65 -23.02 -5.11
CA ALA A 233 -7.34 -22.37 -5.30
C ALA A 233 -7.27 -21.32 -6.44
N ASN A 234 -8.18 -21.37 -7.40
CA ASN A 234 -8.23 -20.43 -8.52
C ASN A 234 -9.14 -19.21 -8.27
N PHE A 235 -9.86 -19.18 -7.15
CA PHE A 235 -10.70 -18.05 -6.77
C PHE A 235 -9.83 -16.92 -6.22
N SER A 236 -9.89 -15.75 -6.85
CA SER A 236 -9.04 -14.63 -6.49
C SER A 236 -9.69 -13.31 -6.84
N CYS A 237 -9.61 -12.36 -5.92
CA CYS A 237 -10.05 -10.99 -6.14
C CYS A 237 -9.19 -10.28 -7.19
N LYS A 238 -7.98 -10.76 -7.50
CA LYS A 238 -7.02 -10.08 -8.39
C LYS A 238 -6.76 -8.61 -7.97
N ILE A 239 -6.91 -8.30 -6.69
CA ILE A 239 -6.84 -6.92 -6.14
C ILE A 239 -5.42 -6.49 -5.75
N SER A 240 -4.45 -7.41 -5.82
CA SER A 240 -3.09 -7.17 -5.31
C SER A 240 -2.39 -5.94 -5.89
N PRO A 241 -2.56 -5.53 -7.17
CA PRO A 241 -1.92 -4.30 -7.67
C PRO A 241 -2.41 -3.05 -6.94
N TRP A 242 -3.71 -2.93 -6.67
CA TRP A 242 -4.29 -1.80 -5.95
C TRP A 242 -3.92 -1.81 -4.46
N LEU A 243 -3.82 -2.98 -3.82
CA LEU A 243 -3.31 -3.10 -2.45
C LEU A 243 -1.82 -2.74 -2.35
N ALA A 244 -1.03 -3.00 -3.39
CA ALA A 244 0.39 -2.69 -3.45
C ALA A 244 0.64 -1.19 -3.65
N MET A 245 -0.19 -0.52 -4.45
CA MET A 245 -0.11 0.94 -4.66
C MET A 245 -0.87 1.76 -3.62
N GLY A 246 -1.57 1.12 -2.68
CA GLY A 246 -2.38 1.81 -1.67
C GLY A 246 -3.68 2.44 -2.19
N SER A 247 -4.08 2.14 -3.43
CA SER A 247 -5.36 2.58 -4.01
C SER A 247 -6.57 2.01 -3.26
N ILE A 248 -6.38 0.93 -2.50
CA ILE A 248 -7.36 0.43 -1.54
C ILE A 248 -6.65 -0.04 -0.27
N SER A 249 -7.26 0.21 0.89
CA SER A 249 -6.70 -0.26 2.16
C SER A 249 -7.17 -1.69 2.50
N PRO A 250 -6.36 -2.50 3.22
CA PRO A 250 -6.78 -3.83 3.65
C PRO A 250 -8.00 -3.77 4.58
N ARG A 251 -8.14 -2.71 5.39
CA ARG A 251 -9.31 -2.49 6.25
C ARG A 251 -10.57 -2.20 5.43
N SER A 252 -10.46 -1.39 4.36
CA SER A 252 -11.57 -1.13 3.44
C SER A 252 -12.02 -2.40 2.73
N MET A 253 -11.06 -3.21 2.29
CA MET A 253 -11.33 -4.51 1.69
C MET A 253 -12.05 -5.46 2.65
N PHE A 254 -11.57 -5.53 3.90
CA PHE A 254 -12.18 -6.35 4.93
C PHE A 254 -13.60 -5.90 5.28
N ASP A 255 -13.80 -4.61 5.52
CA ASP A 255 -15.11 -4.06 5.90
C ASP A 255 -16.16 -4.27 4.80
N GLU A 256 -15.81 -4.05 3.53
CA GLU A 256 -16.73 -4.26 2.41
C GLU A 256 -17.14 -5.74 2.29
N LEU A 257 -16.17 -6.65 2.32
CA LEU A 257 -16.46 -8.09 2.20
C LEU A 257 -17.22 -8.62 3.41
N LYS A 258 -16.91 -8.13 4.62
CA LYS A 258 -17.68 -8.45 5.83
C LYS A 258 -19.13 -7.97 5.69
N LYS A 259 -19.36 -6.73 5.24
CA LYS A 259 -20.72 -6.21 5.00
C LYS A 259 -21.50 -7.11 4.04
N THR A 260 -20.93 -7.42 2.86
CA THR A 260 -21.64 -8.22 1.85
C THR A 260 -21.90 -9.65 2.33
N ILE A 261 -20.92 -10.30 2.96
CA ILE A 261 -21.04 -11.71 3.40
C ILE A 261 -21.95 -11.86 4.63
N SER A 262 -22.01 -10.86 5.51
CA SER A 262 -22.87 -10.88 6.70
C SER A 262 -24.30 -10.42 6.46
N THR A 263 -24.68 -10.02 5.23
CA THR A 263 -26.08 -9.65 4.93
C THR A 263 -27.02 -10.86 5.14
N PRO A 264 -28.13 -10.70 5.88
CA PRO A 264 -28.96 -11.79 6.41
C PRO A 264 -29.93 -12.34 5.35
N SER A 265 -29.41 -12.86 4.25
CA SER A 265 -30.21 -13.59 3.27
C SER A 265 -30.21 -15.11 3.50
N THR A 266 -29.56 -15.61 4.58
CA THR A 266 -29.75 -17.00 5.05
C THR A 266 -29.26 -17.16 6.50
N PRO A 267 -30.07 -17.66 7.44
CA PRO A 267 -29.56 -18.07 8.75
C PRO A 267 -28.80 -19.38 8.58
N ARG A 268 -27.49 -19.39 8.85
CA ARG A 268 -26.73 -20.64 8.96
C ARG A 268 -26.15 -20.78 10.37
N ASN A 269 -26.73 -21.70 11.12
CA ASN A 269 -26.05 -22.40 12.20
C ASN A 269 -25.01 -23.33 11.54
N GLY A 270 -23.74 -22.92 11.54
CA GLY A 270 -22.65 -23.78 11.08
C GLY A 270 -21.36 -23.00 10.87
N SER A 271 -20.31 -23.41 11.58
CA SER A 271 -18.92 -22.97 11.47
C SER A 271 -18.28 -23.44 10.16
N GLY A 272 -18.92 -23.19 9.01
CA GLY A 272 -18.41 -23.54 7.69
C GLY A 272 -17.44 -22.49 7.17
N ASP A 273 -16.45 -22.93 6.39
CA ASP A 273 -15.41 -22.09 5.79
C ASP A 273 -16.01 -20.99 4.90
N THR A 274 -16.13 -19.77 5.46
CA THR A 274 -16.71 -18.63 4.75
C THR A 274 -15.66 -17.95 3.88
N GLY A 275 -16.05 -17.26 2.81
CA GLY A 275 -15.11 -16.47 2.00
C GLY A 275 -14.36 -15.40 2.81
N LEU A 276 -14.91 -15.04 3.98
CA LEU A 276 -14.28 -14.17 4.96
C LEU A 276 -13.08 -14.84 5.66
N ASN A 277 -13.11 -16.15 5.91
CA ASN A 277 -11.98 -16.89 6.48
C ASN A 277 -10.79 -16.93 5.51
N TRP A 278 -11.06 -17.22 4.23
CA TRP A 278 -10.04 -17.17 3.18
C TRP A 278 -9.45 -15.77 3.04
N LEU A 279 -10.30 -14.73 2.96
CA LEU A 279 -9.83 -13.35 2.88
C LEU A 279 -8.95 -12.99 4.09
N MET A 280 -9.40 -13.35 5.29
CA MET A 280 -8.67 -13.09 6.52
C MET A 280 -7.29 -13.75 6.47
N TYR A 281 -7.22 -15.00 6.02
CA TYR A 281 -5.96 -15.72 5.85
C TYR A 281 -5.01 -14.99 4.91
N GLU A 282 -5.46 -14.59 3.72
CA GLU A 282 -4.64 -13.88 2.72
C GLU A 282 -4.16 -12.51 3.22
N LEU A 283 -5.04 -11.72 3.86
CA LEU A 283 -4.67 -10.42 4.41
C LEU A 283 -3.72 -10.56 5.61
N GLN A 284 -3.89 -11.59 6.44
CA GLN A 284 -2.96 -11.90 7.53
C GLN A 284 -1.58 -12.28 7.02
N TRP A 285 -1.49 -13.02 5.91
CA TRP A 285 -0.20 -13.31 5.26
C TRP A 285 0.50 -12.05 4.78
N ARG A 286 -0.24 -11.13 4.16
CA ARG A 286 0.29 -9.83 3.75
C ARG A 286 0.82 -9.03 4.95
N ASP A 287 0.07 -9.00 6.05
CA ASP A 287 0.49 -8.35 7.29
C ASP A 287 1.74 -9.01 7.89
N PHE A 288 1.77 -10.35 7.96
CA PHE A 288 2.93 -11.11 8.43
C PHE A 288 4.20 -10.74 7.65
N PHE A 289 4.14 -10.70 6.31
CA PHE A 289 5.29 -10.32 5.49
C PHE A 289 5.71 -8.86 5.67
N ARG A 290 4.76 -7.94 5.88
CA ARG A 290 5.08 -6.54 6.21
C ARG A 290 5.79 -6.45 7.56
N PHE A 291 5.27 -7.10 8.60
CA PHE A 291 5.86 -7.08 9.94
C PHE A 291 7.22 -7.77 10.00
N ILE A 292 7.39 -8.89 9.30
CA ILE A 292 8.68 -9.60 9.29
C ILE A 292 9.75 -8.79 8.54
N THR A 293 9.36 -8.10 7.46
CA THR A 293 10.26 -7.17 6.76
C THR A 293 10.67 -6.03 7.69
N LYS A 294 9.75 -5.48 8.48
CA LYS A 294 10.08 -4.47 9.50
C LYS A 294 11.08 -5.01 10.53
N LYS A 295 10.82 -6.20 11.10
CA LYS A 295 11.70 -6.84 12.09
C LYS A 295 13.14 -6.96 11.58
N TYR A 296 13.32 -7.44 10.35
CA TYR A 296 14.66 -7.67 9.80
C TYR A 296 15.31 -6.44 9.17
N SER A 297 14.54 -5.42 8.78
CA SER A 297 15.09 -4.16 8.29
C SER A 297 15.61 -3.30 9.44
N SER A 298 14.96 -3.32 10.61
CA SER A 298 15.43 -2.65 11.83
C SER A 298 16.69 -3.29 12.44
N ALA A 299 16.87 -4.61 12.29
CA ALA A 299 17.99 -5.33 12.89
C ALA A 299 19.34 -5.07 12.18
N LYS A 300 19.33 -4.65 10.92
CA LYS A 300 20.56 -4.43 10.13
C LYS A 300 21.35 -3.18 10.53
N THR A 301 20.82 -2.32 11.39
CA THR A 301 21.60 -1.21 11.97
C THR A 301 22.62 -1.70 13.01
N GLN A 302 22.58 -2.97 13.45
CA GLN A 302 23.49 -3.53 14.46
C GLN A 302 24.49 -4.59 13.96
N VAL A 303 24.50 -4.94 12.67
CA VAL A 303 25.46 -5.93 12.17
C VAL A 303 26.61 -5.19 11.47
N GLU A 304 27.60 -4.78 12.24
CA GLU A 304 28.97 -4.65 11.72
C GLU A 304 29.33 -5.98 11.06
N ALA A 305 29.75 -5.91 9.79
CA ALA A 305 30.13 -7.05 9.01
C ALA A 305 31.38 -7.71 9.61
N GLY A 306 31.19 -8.72 10.46
CA GLY A 306 32.25 -9.65 10.82
C GLY A 306 32.68 -10.45 9.58
N PRO A 307 33.98 -10.56 9.27
CA PRO A 307 34.44 -11.25 8.08
C PRO A 307 34.06 -12.74 8.18
N ALA A 308 33.38 -13.23 7.14
CA ALA A 308 33.01 -14.64 7.03
C ALA A 308 34.29 -15.48 6.87
N THR A 309 34.64 -16.24 7.90
CA THR A 309 35.72 -17.23 7.83
C THR A 309 35.27 -18.38 6.93
N ALA A 310 35.83 -18.46 5.73
CA ALA A 310 35.64 -19.59 4.83
C ALA A 310 36.27 -20.84 5.46
N CYS A 311 35.49 -21.91 5.60
CA CYS A 311 35.99 -23.23 5.95
C CYS A 311 36.97 -23.70 4.86
N THR A 312 38.24 -23.83 5.21
CA THR A 312 39.21 -24.59 4.42
C THR A 312 38.90 -26.07 4.56
N GLY A 313 38.50 -26.70 3.45
CA GLY A 313 38.45 -28.14 3.35
C GLY A 313 39.85 -28.72 3.48
N ALA A 314 40.03 -29.61 4.45
CA ALA A 314 41.23 -30.43 4.54
C ALA A 314 41.12 -31.57 3.52
N LEU A 315 41.97 -31.51 2.50
CA LEU A 315 42.41 -32.67 1.73
C LEU A 315 43.61 -33.28 2.44
N ALA A 316 43.48 -34.51 2.93
CA ALA A 316 44.46 -35.60 2.94
C ALA A 316 43.92 -36.76 3.77
#